data_AF-A0A351K313-F1
#
_entry.id   AF-A0A351K313-F1
#
_cell.length_a   1.000
_cell.length_b   1.000
_cell.length_c   1.000
_cell.angle_alpha   90.00
_cell.angle_beta   90.00
_cell.angle_gamma   90.00
#
_symmetry.space_group_name_H-M   'P 1'
#
loop_
_entity.id
_entity.type
_entity.pdbx_description
1 polymer ?
#
loop_
_entity_poly.entity_id
_entity_poly.type
_entity_poly.pdbx_seq_one_letter_code
_entity_poly.pdbx_strand_id
1 'polypeptide(L)'
;MASESSSSRRGQLIFILGSVVLVAVVAVVIVLATGGGSDSTVELSENGPITVTGDLLPAFEGDTATDNGAGLAAPILEGESFDGTAVVVEPGSPTLLVFLAHWCPHCQAEVPDLVEWAESLSVPQGLNVVGVATASAADRPNYPPSEWLL
;
A
#
# COMPACT_ATOMS: atom_id res chain seq x y z
N MET A 1 -59.45 -41.55 -39.39
CA MET A 1 -59.09 -40.24 -38.82
C MET A 1 -57.68 -40.34 -38.26
N ALA A 2 -56.70 -39.77 -38.96
CA ALA A 2 -55.33 -39.64 -38.47
C ALA A 2 -54.87 -38.23 -38.81
N SER A 3 -54.75 -37.37 -37.80
CA SER A 3 -53.94 -36.16 -37.79
C SER A 3 -53.96 -35.59 -36.37
N GLU A 4 -52.93 -34.80 -36.04
CA GLU A 4 -52.71 -34.11 -34.77
C GLU A 4 -51.88 -34.86 -33.70
N SER A 5 -50.57 -34.96 -33.92
CA SER A 5 -49.62 -34.92 -32.78
C SER A 5 -48.23 -34.33 -33.08
N SER A 6 -47.90 -33.94 -34.32
CA SER A 6 -46.54 -33.50 -34.65
C SER A 6 -46.26 -32.00 -34.48
N SER A 7 -47.28 -31.16 -34.35
CA SER A 7 -47.16 -29.69 -34.23
C SER A 7 -46.56 -29.26 -32.87
N SER A 8 -47.00 -29.89 -31.77
CA SER A 8 -46.63 -29.51 -30.41
C SER A 8 -45.14 -29.72 -30.09
N ARG A 9 -44.51 -30.79 -30.60
CA ARG A 9 -43.09 -31.09 -30.34
C ARG A 9 -42.13 -30.12 -31.03
N ARG A 10 -42.47 -29.63 -32.23
CA ARG A 10 -41.64 -28.63 -32.94
C ARG A 10 -41.68 -27.27 -32.25
N GLY A 11 -42.86 -26.82 -31.81
CA GLY A 11 -42.99 -25.59 -31.03
C GLY A 11 -42.20 -25.66 -29.72
N GLN A 12 -42.33 -26.76 -28.98
CA GLN A 12 -41.65 -26.96 -27.71
C GLN A 12 -40.12 -27.03 -27.85
N LEU A 13 -39.61 -27.64 -28.92
CA LEU A 13 -38.16 -27.64 -29.22
C LEU A 13 -37.63 -26.24 -29.54
N ILE A 14 -38.40 -25.42 -30.26
CA ILE A 14 -38.02 -24.03 -30.57
C ILE A 14 -37.98 -23.18 -29.29
N PHE A 15 -38.94 -23.35 -28.39
CA PHE A 15 -38.95 -22.65 -27.10
C PHE A 15 -37.78 -23.06 -26.19
N ILE A 16 -37.42 -24.35 -26.15
CA ILE A 16 -36.29 -24.84 -25.36
C ILE A 16 -34.95 -24.33 -25.93
N LEU A 17 -34.77 -24.38 -27.26
CA LEU A 17 -33.56 -23.86 -27.88
C LEU A 17 -33.45 -22.33 -27.70
N GLY A 18 -34.55 -21.60 -27.83
CA GLY A 18 -34.59 -20.16 -27.59
C GLY A 18 -34.25 -19.79 -26.15
N SER A 19 -34.76 -20.53 -25.15
CA SER A 19 -34.45 -20.28 -23.74
C SER A 19 -33.01 -20.61 -23.39
N VAL A 20 -32.45 -21.70 -23.92
CA VAL A 20 -31.04 -22.07 -23.70
C VAL A 20 -30.09 -21.02 -24.30
N VAL A 21 -30.37 -20.55 -25.52
CA VAL A 21 -29.57 -19.48 -26.15
C VAL A 21 -29.68 -18.18 -25.36
N LEU A 22 -30.87 -17.82 -24.90
CA LEU A 22 -31.07 -16.63 -24.07
C LEU A 22 -30.27 -16.71 -22.76
N VAL A 23 -30.33 -17.84 -22.05
CA VAL A 23 -29.58 -18.05 -20.80
C VAL A 23 -28.08 -17.99 -21.06
N ALA A 24 -27.58 -18.59 -22.14
CA ALA A 24 -26.17 -18.54 -22.51
C ALA A 24 -25.72 -17.10 -22.83
N VAL A 25 -26.52 -16.34 -23.57
CA VAL A 25 -26.22 -14.93 -23.87
C VAL A 25 -26.24 -14.09 -22.60
N VAL A 26 -27.23 -14.28 -21.72
CA VAL A 26 -27.30 -13.58 -20.43
C VAL A 26 -26.09 -13.91 -19.56
N ALA A 27 -25.67 -15.17 -19.49
CA ALA A 27 -24.48 -15.56 -18.73
C ALA A 27 -23.21 -14.93 -19.29
N VAL A 28 -23.04 -14.90 -20.62
CA VAL A 28 -21.89 -14.25 -21.27
C VAL A 28 -21.92 -12.73 -21.04
N VAL A 29 -23.08 -12.09 -21.13
CA VAL A 29 -23.24 -10.66 -20.83
C VAL A 29 -22.93 -10.36 -19.37
N ILE A 30 -23.36 -11.22 -18.43
CA ILE A 30 -23.02 -11.08 -17.02
C ILE A 30 -21.51 -11.18 -16.83
N VAL A 31 -20.85 -12.20 -17.39
CA VAL A 31 -19.39 -12.37 -17.27
C VAL A 31 -18.61 -11.19 -17.89
N LEU A 32 -19.10 -10.64 -19.01
CA LEU A 32 -18.49 -9.47 -19.65
C LEU A 32 -18.78 -8.16 -18.89
N ALA A 33 -19.97 -8.02 -18.29
CA ALA A 33 -20.37 -6.83 -17.53
C ALA A 33 -19.79 -6.81 -16.12
N THR A 34 -19.59 -7.98 -15.48
CA THR A 34 -18.79 -8.13 -14.26
C THR A 34 -17.31 -8.21 -14.60
N GLY A 35 -16.89 -7.38 -15.57
CA GLY A 35 -15.59 -7.44 -16.24
C GLY A 35 -14.48 -7.86 -15.30
N GLY A 36 -13.68 -8.80 -15.78
CA GLY A 36 -12.46 -9.23 -15.11
C GLY A 36 -11.58 -8.02 -14.81
N GLY A 37 -11.78 -7.46 -13.61
CA GLY A 37 -10.84 -6.56 -13.00
C GLY A 37 -9.55 -7.34 -12.93
N SER A 38 -8.53 -6.87 -13.63
CA SER A 38 -7.17 -7.27 -13.32
C SER A 38 -6.94 -6.78 -11.90
N ASP A 39 -7.09 -7.71 -10.95
CA ASP A 39 -6.75 -7.54 -9.55
C ASP A 39 -5.26 -7.20 -9.54
N SER A 40 -4.98 -5.90 -9.59
CA SER A 40 -3.62 -5.38 -9.58
C SER A 40 -3.21 -5.41 -8.12
N THR A 41 -2.81 -6.59 -7.66
CA THR A 41 -2.14 -6.72 -6.36
C THR A 41 -0.90 -5.84 -6.44
N VAL A 42 -0.89 -4.76 -5.68
CA VAL A 42 0.30 -3.91 -5.55
C VAL A 42 1.34 -4.76 -4.84
N GLU A 43 2.39 -5.14 -5.55
CA GLU A 43 3.53 -5.84 -4.97
C GLU A 43 4.28 -4.85 -4.08
N LEU A 44 4.31 -5.12 -2.77
CA LEU A 44 5.02 -4.29 -1.80
C LEU A 44 6.52 -4.63 -1.81
N SER A 45 7.37 -3.61 -1.65
CA SER A 45 8.83 -3.78 -1.59
C SER A 45 9.39 -3.28 -0.27
N GLU A 46 9.96 -4.19 0.54
CA GLU A 46 10.50 -3.89 1.88
C GLU A 46 11.75 -3.02 1.87
N ASN A 47 12.38 -2.87 0.70
CA ASN A 47 13.56 -2.05 0.50
C ASN A 47 13.47 -1.37 -0.87
N GLY A 48 13.99 -0.16 -0.97
CA GLY A 48 14.11 0.59 -2.21
C GLY A 48 15.42 1.36 -2.25
N PRO A 49 15.85 1.82 -3.43
CA PRO A 49 16.97 2.75 -3.53
C PRO A 49 16.62 4.08 -2.85
N ILE A 50 17.62 4.74 -2.27
CA ILE A 50 17.51 6.11 -1.77
C ILE A 50 18.59 6.97 -2.41
N THR A 51 18.20 8.15 -2.88
CA THR A 51 19.14 9.18 -3.36
C THR A 51 19.25 10.25 -2.29
N VAL A 52 20.48 10.62 -1.95
CA VAL A 52 20.79 11.66 -0.97
C VAL A 52 21.55 12.77 -1.66
N THR A 53 21.04 14.00 -1.59
CA THR A 53 21.64 15.17 -2.24
C THR A 53 21.89 16.28 -1.21
N GLY A 54 23.11 16.85 -1.22
CA GLY A 54 23.54 17.90 -0.31
C GLY A 54 24.64 17.42 0.64
N ASP A 55 24.97 18.28 1.61
CA ASP A 55 25.97 17.96 2.63
C ASP A 55 25.36 17.00 3.67
N LEU A 56 26.14 15.98 4.06
CA LEU A 56 25.73 15.08 5.12
C LEU A 56 25.81 15.78 6.48
N LEU A 57 24.85 15.49 7.35
CA LEU A 57 24.91 15.94 8.74
C LEU A 57 26.07 15.24 9.47
N PRO A 58 26.74 15.91 10.42
CA PRO A 58 27.67 15.27 11.34
C PRO A 58 27.02 14.07 12.04
N ALA A 59 27.81 13.05 12.32
CA ALA A 59 27.33 11.92 13.11
C ALA A 59 26.89 12.38 14.50
N PHE A 60 25.80 11.81 15.00
CA PHE A 60 25.36 12.06 16.36
C PHE A 60 26.22 11.27 17.34
N GLU A 61 26.92 11.99 18.21
CA GLU A 61 27.89 11.41 19.16
C GLU A 61 27.26 10.98 20.50
N GLY A 62 25.93 11.05 20.62
CA GLY A 62 25.18 10.56 21.80
C GLY A 62 24.89 11.60 22.89
N ASP A 63 25.42 12.82 22.78
CA ASP A 63 25.09 13.93 23.69
C ASP A 63 24.01 14.83 23.08
N THR A 64 22.80 14.74 23.62
CA THR A 64 21.66 15.57 23.17
C THR A 64 21.82 17.06 23.52
N ALA A 65 22.72 17.41 24.43
CA ALA A 65 23.03 18.81 24.72
C ALA A 65 23.95 19.44 23.67
N THR A 66 24.69 18.61 22.90
CA THR A 66 25.63 19.04 21.87
C THR A 66 25.45 18.24 20.57
N ASP A 67 24.26 18.31 19.97
CA ASP A 67 24.06 17.84 18.61
C ASP A 67 24.65 18.84 17.60
N ASN A 68 25.83 18.50 17.05
CA ASN A 68 26.52 19.32 16.04
C ASN A 68 25.77 19.39 14.70
N GLY A 69 24.79 18.51 14.46
CA GLY A 69 23.90 18.59 13.31
C GLY A 69 22.80 19.63 13.46
N ALA A 70 22.48 20.04 14.69
CA ALA A 70 21.39 20.97 14.96
C ALA A 70 21.64 22.34 14.32
N GLY A 71 20.65 22.82 13.55
CA GLY A 71 20.72 24.10 12.84
C GLY A 71 21.41 24.05 11.48
N LEU A 72 21.99 22.91 11.10
CA LEU A 72 22.45 22.68 9.73
C LEU A 72 21.28 22.33 8.82
N ALA A 73 21.44 22.58 7.52
CA ALA A 73 20.47 22.14 6.53
C ALA A 73 20.51 20.61 6.41
N ALA A 74 19.35 19.96 6.54
CA ALA A 74 19.22 18.54 6.25
C ALA A 74 19.46 18.28 4.75
N PRO A 75 20.06 17.15 4.37
CA PRO A 75 20.14 16.76 2.96
C PRO A 75 18.75 16.44 2.41
N ILE A 76 18.62 16.51 1.10
CA ILE A 76 17.43 16.07 0.37
C ILE A 76 17.48 14.55 0.27
N LEU A 77 16.37 13.89 0.59
CA LEU A 77 16.17 12.45 0.45
C LEU A 77 15.09 12.17 -0.59
N GLU A 78 15.39 11.32 -1.56
CA GLU A 78 14.43 10.86 -2.57
C GLU A 78 14.39 9.33 -2.56
N GLY A 79 13.19 8.75 -2.47
CA GLY A 79 13.00 7.31 -2.44
C GLY A 79 11.54 6.94 -2.73
N GLU A 80 11.15 5.73 -2.33
CA GLU A 80 9.82 5.19 -2.55
C GLU A 80 9.26 4.61 -1.25
N SER A 81 7.95 4.72 -1.07
CA SER A 81 7.18 3.98 -0.08
C SER A 81 7.09 2.50 -0.47
N PHE A 82 6.58 1.64 0.42
CA PHE A 82 6.45 0.20 0.17
C PHE A 82 5.65 -0.14 -1.09
N ASP A 83 4.69 0.71 -1.47
CA ASP A 83 3.84 0.56 -2.65
C ASP A 83 4.43 1.18 -3.93
N GLY A 84 5.67 1.66 -3.89
CA GLY A 84 6.34 2.35 -4.99
C GLY A 84 5.97 3.83 -5.13
N THR A 85 5.16 4.40 -4.23
CA THR A 85 4.87 5.82 -4.25
C THR A 85 6.13 6.62 -3.94
N ALA A 86 6.51 7.53 -4.85
CA ALA A 86 7.68 8.39 -4.66
C ALA A 86 7.53 9.29 -3.42
N VAL A 87 8.57 9.35 -2.60
CA VAL A 87 8.67 10.20 -1.41
C VAL A 87 9.90 11.09 -1.52
N VAL A 88 9.70 12.39 -1.31
CA VAL A 88 10.78 13.38 -1.26
C VAL A 88 10.73 14.10 0.08
N VAL A 89 11.87 14.15 0.76
CA VAL A 89 12.06 14.94 1.98
C VAL A 89 13.11 16.00 1.69
N GLU A 90 12.71 17.26 1.74
CA GLU A 90 13.56 18.40 1.45
C GLU A 90 13.44 19.50 2.53
N PRO A 91 14.47 20.33 2.71
CA PRO A 91 14.40 21.47 3.61
C PRO A 91 13.28 22.45 3.25
N GLY A 92 12.66 23.05 4.26
CA GLY A 92 11.68 24.14 4.10
C GLY A 92 10.29 23.83 4.65
N SER A 93 9.99 22.55 4.91
CA SER A 93 8.77 22.13 5.61
C SER A 93 9.12 21.43 6.93
N PRO A 94 8.44 21.73 8.06
CA PRO A 94 8.63 20.98 9.29
C PRO A 94 8.38 19.49 9.04
N THR A 95 9.40 18.67 9.23
CA THR A 95 9.34 17.23 8.97
C THR A 95 9.99 16.47 10.11
N LEU A 96 9.27 15.48 10.66
CA LEU A 96 9.78 14.50 11.60
C LEU A 96 10.10 13.22 10.82
N LEU A 97 11.38 12.88 10.74
CA LEU A 97 11.83 11.57 10.26
C LEU A 97 11.93 10.60 11.43
N VAL A 98 11.24 9.48 11.34
CA VAL A 98 11.30 8.40 12.33
C VAL A 98 12.06 7.24 11.70
N PHE A 99 13.31 7.01 12.12
CA PHE A 99 14.09 5.86 11.66
C PHE A 99 13.83 4.67 12.58
N LEU A 100 13.32 3.58 12.03
CA LEU A 100 12.91 2.42 12.81
C LEU A 100 13.24 1.10 12.12
N ALA A 101 13.31 0.05 12.93
CA ALA A 101 13.46 -1.32 12.46
C ALA A 101 12.37 -2.19 13.08
N HIS A 102 11.72 -3.04 12.26
CA HIS A 102 10.55 -3.82 12.67
C HIS A 102 10.80 -4.78 13.84
N TRP A 103 12.05 -5.20 14.01
CA TRP A 103 12.47 -6.11 15.06
C TRP A 103 13.02 -5.41 16.31
N CYS A 104 13.21 -4.09 16.28
CA CYS A 104 13.78 -3.35 17.39
C CYS A 104 12.73 -3.16 18.49
N PRO A 105 12.96 -3.65 19.72
CA PRO A 105 11.98 -3.58 20.80
C PRO A 105 11.64 -2.14 21.21
N HIS A 106 12.57 -1.19 21.06
CA HIS A 106 12.31 0.22 21.31
C HIS A 106 11.36 0.81 20.25
N CYS A 107 11.61 0.53 18.97
CA CYS A 107 10.73 0.96 17.90
C CYS A 107 9.34 0.34 18.02
N GLN A 108 9.25 -0.94 18.41
CA GLN A 108 7.95 -1.60 18.62
C GLN A 108 7.15 -0.98 19.76
N ALA A 109 7.82 -0.45 20.78
CA ALA A 109 7.17 0.28 21.86
C ALA A 109 6.77 1.70 21.44
N GLU A 110 7.56 2.36 20.59
CA GLU A 110 7.33 3.73 20.13
C GLU A 110 6.24 3.85 19.06
N VAL A 111 6.14 2.90 18.12
CA VAL A 111 5.18 2.97 17.01
C VAL A 111 3.72 3.12 17.48
N PRO A 112 3.23 2.37 18.49
CA PRO A 112 1.89 2.58 19.03
C PRO A 112 1.65 4.00 19.56
N ASP A 113 2.64 4.60 20.22
CA ASP A 113 2.54 5.97 20.74
C ASP A 113 2.49 7.00 19.59
N LEU A 114 3.22 6.77 18.50
CA LEU A 114 3.16 7.60 17.29
C LEU A 114 1.80 7.50 16.57
N VAL A 115 1.21 6.31 16.53
CA VAL A 115 -0.14 6.09 15.98
C VAL A 115 -1.18 6.80 16.85
N GLU A 116 -1.14 6.63 18.18
CA GLU A 116 -2.04 7.33 19.09
C GLU A 116 -1.89 8.85 18.95
N TRP A 117 -0.65 9.34 18.83
CA TRP A 117 -0.38 10.76 18.61
C TRP A 117 -1.00 11.25 17.29
N ALA A 118 -0.87 10.49 16.20
CA ALA A 118 -1.50 10.81 14.92
C ALA A 118 -3.04 10.83 15.02
N GLU A 119 -3.64 9.88 15.72
CA GLU A 119 -5.10 9.78 15.89
C GLU A 119 -5.68 10.82 16.85
N SER A 120 -4.88 11.31 17.81
CA SER A 120 -5.31 12.27 18.84
C SER A 120 -5.64 13.68 18.32
N LEU A 121 -5.40 13.95 17.03
CA LEU A 121 -5.51 15.28 16.40
C LEU A 121 -4.58 16.34 17.05
N SER A 122 -3.54 15.91 17.77
CA SER A 122 -2.58 16.79 18.43
C SER A 122 -1.28 16.99 17.63
N VAL A 123 -1.15 16.36 16.47
CA VAL A 123 -0.05 16.61 15.53
C VAL A 123 -0.10 18.09 15.10
N PRO A 124 1.00 18.84 15.25
CA PRO A 124 1.06 20.24 14.81
C PRO A 124 0.67 20.39 13.34
N GLN A 125 -0.11 21.44 13.04
CA GLN A 125 -0.48 21.74 11.66
C GLN A 125 0.77 21.99 10.81
N GLY A 126 0.85 21.32 9.66
CA GLY A 126 1.96 21.45 8.72
C GLY A 126 3.22 20.66 9.08
N LEU A 127 3.18 19.80 10.10
CA LEU A 127 4.24 18.84 10.37
C LEU A 127 4.03 17.59 9.50
N ASN A 128 5.00 17.30 8.64
CA ASN A 128 5.09 16.02 7.94
C ASN A 128 5.73 14.98 8.88
N VAL A 129 5.19 13.78 8.95
CA VAL A 129 5.79 12.66 9.69
C VAL A 129 6.07 11.55 8.70
N VAL A 130 7.32 11.12 8.60
CA VAL A 130 7.75 10.08 7.65
C VAL A 130 8.49 8.99 8.42
N GLY A 131 7.93 7.77 8.39
CA GLY A 131 8.62 6.57 8.87
C GLY A 131 9.60 6.06 7.83
N VAL A 132 10.84 5.84 8.24
CA VAL A 132 11.90 5.25 7.42
C VAL A 132 12.22 3.87 7.98
N ALA A 133 11.72 2.83 7.31
CA ALA A 133 12.07 1.46 7.64
C ALA A 133 13.53 1.21 7.26
N THR A 134 14.32 0.81 8.25
CA THR A 134 15.73 0.52 8.11
C THR A 134 16.03 -0.86 8.69
N ALA A 135 17.18 -1.43 8.32
CA ALA A 135 17.66 -2.71 8.84
C ALA A 135 16.61 -3.84 8.74
N SER A 136 15.81 -3.86 7.67
CA SER A 136 14.82 -4.91 7.38
C SER A 136 15.50 -6.28 7.35
N ALA A 137 14.97 -7.23 8.13
CA ALA A 137 15.59 -8.54 8.34
C ALA A 137 14.53 -9.66 8.37
N ALA A 138 14.52 -10.50 7.34
CA ALA A 138 13.51 -11.55 7.14
C ALA A 138 13.50 -12.64 8.23
N ASP A 139 14.57 -12.78 8.98
CA ASP A 139 14.73 -13.74 10.08
C ASP A 139 14.33 -13.16 11.45
N ARG A 140 13.75 -11.96 11.49
CA ARG A 140 13.38 -11.26 12.72
C ARG A 140 11.86 -11.05 12.85
N PRO A 141 11.34 -10.85 14.08
CA PRO A 141 9.91 -10.62 14.32
C PRO A 141 9.38 -9.40 13.57
N ASN A 142 8.08 -9.38 13.25
CA ASN A 142 7.37 -8.33 12.49
C ASN A 142 7.92 -8.10 11.08
N TYR A 143 8.51 -9.13 10.47
CA TYR A 143 8.79 -9.12 9.03
C TYR A 143 7.57 -9.64 8.26
N PRO A 144 7.21 -9.05 7.11
CA PRO A 144 7.83 -7.85 6.50
C PRO A 144 7.45 -6.54 7.22
N PRO A 145 8.32 -5.50 7.19
CA PRO A 145 7.99 -4.20 7.78
C PRO A 145 6.76 -3.55 7.14
N SER A 146 6.49 -3.79 5.85
CA SER A 146 5.28 -3.29 5.18
C SER A 146 3.98 -3.81 5.81
N GLU A 147 3.92 -5.10 6.17
CA GLU A 147 2.75 -5.68 6.87
C GLU A 147 2.59 -5.17 8.31
N TRP A 148 3.66 -4.67 8.92
CA TRP A 148 3.62 -4.15 10.27
C TRP A 148 3.25 -2.65 10.32
N LEU A 149 3.63 -1.88 9.30
CA LEU A 149 3.51 -0.42 9.28
C LEU A 149 2.32 0.11 8.47
N LEU A 150 1.70 -0.72 7.61
CA LEU A 150 0.53 -0.37 6.80
C LEU A 150 -0.73 -1.07 7.32
#